data_AF-A0A3D2C518-F1
#
_entry.id   AF-A0A3D2C518-F1
#
_cell.length_a   1.000
_cell.length_b   1.000
_cell.length_c   1.000
_cell.angle_alpha   90.00
_cell.angle_beta   90.00
_cell.angle_gamma   90.00
#
_symmetry.space_group_name_H-M   'P 1'
#
loop_
_entity.id
_entity.type
_entity.pdbx_description
1 polymer ?
#
loop_
_entity_poly.entity_id
_entity_poly.type
_entity_poly.pdbx_seq_one_letter_code
_entity_poly.pdbx_strand_id
1 'polypeptide(L)'
;MRNVRPAPFLAACLSLTAACHADKLGDSAEGGGAYLLAEVESGEWLPGDITTNTLLLGSNAFLRPAANLSDEHESFFYSGNSWFNQDFVPAPATTDTRDGLGPLQNARSCSGCHFKDGRAAPPATPDDNQLGTLVRLSIPGTNGHGGALGDPVYGIQLQDGGYGDIPKEGRPTLEWREEPGTYDDGTPYTLRRPTLTIEELGYGDLHPSVMTSVRVAPHMIGLGLLEGIPEA
;
A
#
# COMPACT_ATOMS: atom_id res chain seq x y z
N MET A 1 -46.14 32.65 9.49
CA MET A 1 -46.09 31.52 10.44
C MET A 1 -44.68 30.94 10.36
N ARG A 2 -43.75 31.47 11.16
CA ARG A 2 -43.14 30.89 12.38
C ARG A 2 -41.62 30.83 12.15
N ASN A 3 -40.95 31.90 12.57
CA ASN A 3 -39.52 31.94 12.82
C ASN A 3 -39.19 31.01 14.00
N VAL A 4 -38.14 30.21 13.88
CA VAL A 4 -37.53 29.48 15.00
C VAL A 4 -36.05 29.86 15.05
N ARG A 5 -35.64 30.50 16.15
CA ARG A 5 -34.24 30.76 16.50
C ARG A 5 -33.67 29.54 17.23
N PRO A 6 -32.38 29.18 17.08
CA PRO A 6 -31.76 28.18 17.94
C PRO A 6 -31.35 28.79 19.28
N ALA A 7 -31.57 28.03 20.36
CA ALA A 7 -31.14 28.31 21.73
C ALA A 7 -29.71 27.77 21.97
N PRO A 8 -28.92 28.33 22.90
CA PRO A 8 -27.57 27.87 23.18
C PRO A 8 -27.60 26.63 24.09
N PHE A 9 -26.93 25.55 23.69
CA PHE A 9 -26.64 24.42 24.55
C PHE A 9 -25.38 24.71 25.37
N LEU A 10 -25.54 24.92 26.67
CA LEU A 10 -24.45 24.85 27.64
C LEU A 10 -24.06 23.37 27.82
N ALA A 11 -22.85 23.00 27.43
CA ALA A 11 -22.26 21.71 27.79
C ALA A 11 -21.46 21.87 29.08
N ALA A 12 -21.95 21.26 30.17
CA ALA A 12 -21.20 21.10 31.40
C ALA A 12 -20.25 19.90 31.25
N CYS A 13 -18.93 20.15 31.23
CA CYS A 13 -17.92 19.10 31.30
C CYS A 13 -17.82 18.57 32.73
N LEU A 14 -18.25 17.32 32.94
CA LEU A 14 -17.96 16.57 34.15
C LEU A 14 -16.60 15.86 33.94
N SER A 15 -15.55 16.40 34.55
CA SER A 15 -14.20 15.84 34.51
C SER A 15 -14.12 14.56 35.35
N LEU A 16 -13.98 13.40 34.71
CA LEU A 16 -13.65 12.13 35.36
C LEU A 16 -12.12 12.04 35.47
N THR A 17 -11.56 12.40 36.61
CA THR A 17 -10.13 12.22 36.90
C THR A 17 -9.87 10.76 37.28
N ALA A 18 -9.37 9.96 36.34
CA ALA A 18 -8.67 8.73 36.67
C ALA A 18 -7.24 9.11 37.12
N ALA A 19 -6.99 9.01 38.42
CA ALA A 19 -5.68 9.26 39.00
C ALA A 19 -4.74 8.08 38.70
N CYS A 20 -3.87 8.23 37.69
CA CYS A 20 -2.65 7.44 37.61
C CYS A 20 -1.71 7.93 38.72
N HIS A 21 -1.45 7.06 39.70
CA HIS A 21 -0.43 7.30 40.72
C HIS A 21 0.92 7.48 40.04
N ALA A 22 1.51 8.66 40.19
CA ALA A 22 2.90 8.91 39.86
C ALA A 22 3.78 8.29 40.94
N ASP A 23 4.05 6.99 40.81
CA ASP A 23 5.19 6.40 41.52
C ASP A 23 6.47 6.99 40.94
N LYS A 24 7.25 7.59 41.82
CA LYS A 24 8.52 8.22 41.53
C LYS A 24 9.46 7.19 40.89
N LEU A 25 9.70 7.31 39.59
CA LEU A 25 10.83 6.68 38.94
C LEU A 25 12.10 7.33 39.51
N GLY A 26 12.85 6.50 40.24
CA GLY A 26 14.11 6.84 40.86
C GLY A 26 15.14 7.27 39.82
N ASP A 27 15.82 8.33 40.19
CA ASP A 27 17.01 8.90 39.57
C ASP A 27 18.12 7.84 39.42
N SER A 28 18.39 7.40 38.19
CA SER A 28 19.65 6.74 37.77
C SER A 28 19.64 6.49 36.26
N ALA A 29 20.00 7.51 35.48
CA ALA A 29 20.64 7.34 34.17
C ALA A 29 21.27 8.68 33.74
N GLU A 30 22.50 8.94 34.20
CA GLU A 30 23.34 9.92 33.54
C GLU A 30 23.65 9.44 32.12
N GLY A 31 23.26 10.22 31.11
CA GLY A 31 23.63 10.00 29.71
C GLY A 31 22.51 10.07 28.67
N GLY A 32 21.26 10.37 29.06
CA GLY A 32 20.14 10.51 28.11
C GLY A 32 19.83 11.98 27.80
N GLY A 33 20.30 12.50 26.67
CA GLY A 33 19.80 13.78 26.16
C GLY A 33 18.29 13.67 25.97
N ALA A 34 17.52 14.44 26.72
CA ALA A 34 16.08 14.53 26.54
C ALA A 34 15.80 15.02 25.11
N TYR A 35 15.40 14.12 24.23
CA TYR A 35 14.86 14.51 22.93
C TYR A 35 13.60 15.33 23.20
N LEU A 36 13.69 16.65 22.99
CA LEU A 36 12.49 17.48 22.93
C LEU A 36 11.69 16.99 21.73
N LEU A 37 10.57 16.30 21.98
CA LEU A 37 9.60 16.04 20.92
C LEU A 37 9.10 17.40 20.44
N ALA A 38 9.17 17.65 19.14
CA ALA A 38 8.63 18.86 18.55
C ALA A 38 7.14 18.96 18.85
N GLU A 39 6.66 20.17 19.17
CA GLU A 39 5.22 20.41 19.29
C GLU A 39 4.59 20.37 17.89
N VAL A 40 3.44 19.70 17.79
CA VAL A 40 2.70 19.60 16.52
C VAL A 40 2.23 20.99 16.10
N GLU A 41 2.61 21.43 14.91
CA GLU A 41 2.26 22.75 14.39
C GLU A 41 0.80 22.80 13.94
N SER A 42 0.21 23.99 13.98
CA SER A 42 -1.15 24.21 13.47
C SER A 42 -1.20 23.91 11.97
N GLY A 43 -1.92 22.86 11.59
CA GLY A 43 -2.07 22.43 10.19
C GLY A 43 -1.11 21.32 9.76
N GLU A 44 -0.21 20.84 10.63
CA GLU A 44 0.72 19.74 10.31
C GLU A 44 -0.01 18.43 9.93
N TRP A 45 -1.25 18.26 10.41
CA TRP A 45 -2.13 17.14 10.04
C TRP A 45 -2.76 17.26 8.64
N LEU A 46 -2.48 18.34 7.89
CA LEU A 46 -2.96 18.61 6.53
C LEU A 46 -1.80 18.57 5.52
N PRO A 47 -1.28 17.37 5.16
CA PRO A 47 -0.10 17.26 4.28
C PRO A 47 -0.32 17.80 2.85
N GLY A 48 -1.57 18.00 2.43
CA GLY A 48 -1.95 18.66 1.18
C GLY A 48 -2.56 20.07 1.38
N ASP A 49 -2.38 20.69 2.56
CA ASP A 49 -3.04 21.94 2.93
C ASP A 49 -4.56 21.85 2.70
N ILE A 50 -5.20 22.86 2.07
CA ILE A 50 -6.62 22.90 1.72
C ILE A 50 -7.09 21.74 0.83
N THR A 51 -6.17 21.00 0.20
CA THR A 51 -6.49 19.84 -0.66
C THR A 51 -6.49 18.52 0.11
N THR A 52 -6.09 18.53 1.39
CA THR A 52 -6.13 17.33 2.23
C THR A 52 -7.57 16.84 2.39
N ASN A 53 -7.80 15.56 2.11
CA ASN A 53 -9.08 14.92 2.34
C ASN A 53 -9.33 14.75 3.84
N THR A 54 -10.33 15.46 4.37
CA THR A 54 -10.76 15.37 5.77
C THR A 54 -12.11 14.67 5.96
N LEU A 55 -12.77 14.28 4.87
CA LEU A 55 -14.10 13.68 4.87
C LEU A 55 -14.07 12.15 4.87
N LEU A 56 -13.18 11.56 4.05
CA LEU A 56 -12.98 10.12 3.99
C LEU A 56 -11.60 9.80 4.56
N LEU A 57 -11.57 9.02 5.64
CA LEU A 57 -10.34 8.60 6.30
C LEU A 57 -10.15 7.08 6.17
N GLY A 58 -8.96 6.60 6.53
CA GLY A 58 -8.60 5.19 6.44
C GLY A 58 -8.55 4.69 5.00
N SER A 59 -9.11 3.50 4.73
CA SER A 59 -9.02 2.86 3.41
C SER A 59 -9.66 3.62 2.25
N ASN A 60 -10.44 4.68 2.52
CA ASN A 60 -11.13 5.48 1.50
C ASN A 60 -10.46 6.86 1.28
N ALA A 61 -9.28 7.11 1.88
CA ALA A 61 -8.66 8.43 1.88
C ALA A 61 -8.35 9.00 0.49
N PHE A 62 -8.13 8.13 -0.51
CA PHE A 62 -7.67 8.52 -1.84
C PHE A 62 -8.73 8.42 -2.94
N LEU A 63 -9.98 8.12 -2.59
CA LEU A 63 -11.07 7.88 -3.55
C LEU A 63 -11.72 9.16 -4.10
N ARG A 64 -11.26 10.34 -3.69
CA ARG A 64 -11.89 11.62 -4.05
C ARG A 64 -10.90 12.50 -4.80
N PRO A 65 -11.38 13.26 -5.81
CA PRO A 65 -10.57 14.30 -6.41
C PRO A 65 -10.20 15.35 -5.35
N ALA A 66 -9.09 16.05 -5.57
CA ALA A 66 -8.74 17.22 -4.78
C ALA A 66 -9.83 18.29 -4.89
N ALA A 67 -10.18 18.93 -3.78
CA ALA A 67 -11.32 19.85 -3.70
C ALA A 67 -11.18 21.13 -4.55
N ASN A 68 -9.98 21.40 -5.07
CA ASN A 68 -9.66 22.57 -5.89
C ASN A 68 -9.52 22.25 -7.39
N LEU A 69 -9.87 21.05 -7.84
CA LEU A 69 -9.89 20.74 -9.28
C LEU A 69 -10.98 21.56 -9.99
N SER A 70 -10.72 21.92 -11.26
CA SER A 70 -11.76 22.45 -12.15
C SER A 70 -12.75 21.35 -12.52
N ASP A 71 -13.97 21.73 -12.92
CA ASP A 71 -15.01 20.79 -13.40
C ASP A 71 -14.50 19.87 -14.55
N GLU A 72 -13.65 20.41 -15.42
CA GLU A 72 -13.00 19.67 -16.50
C GLU A 72 -12.05 18.59 -15.95
N HIS A 73 -11.16 18.95 -15.02
CA HIS A 73 -10.23 18.00 -14.41
C HIS A 73 -10.94 16.98 -13.51
N GLU A 74 -12.01 17.38 -12.83
CA GLU A 74 -12.86 16.47 -12.07
C GLU A 74 -13.52 15.42 -12.99
N SER A 75 -13.97 15.83 -14.18
CA SER A 75 -14.51 14.91 -15.19
C SER A 75 -13.46 13.89 -15.67
N PHE A 76 -12.20 14.33 -15.85
CA PHE A 76 -11.09 13.42 -16.17
C PHE A 76 -10.76 12.48 -15.02
N PHE A 77 -10.77 12.96 -13.77
CA PHE A 77 -10.57 12.11 -12.59
C PHE A 77 -11.59 10.96 -12.56
N TYR A 78 -12.88 11.26 -12.68
CA TYR A 78 -13.91 10.22 -12.62
C TYR A 78 -13.87 9.25 -13.80
N SER A 79 -13.56 9.75 -14.99
CA SER A 79 -13.34 8.90 -16.16
C SER A 79 -12.16 7.95 -15.90
N GLY A 80 -10.99 8.48 -15.53
CA GLY A 80 -9.80 7.69 -15.21
C GLY A 80 -10.05 6.66 -14.10
N ASN A 81 -10.72 7.07 -13.02
CA ASN A 81 -11.09 6.17 -11.93
C ASN A 81 -12.01 5.03 -12.40
N SER A 82 -12.97 5.29 -13.30
CA SER A 82 -13.78 4.24 -13.91
C SER A 82 -12.92 3.23 -14.67
N TRP A 83 -11.96 3.71 -15.46
CA TRP A 83 -11.04 2.85 -16.19
C TRP A 83 -10.14 2.03 -15.27
N PHE A 84 -9.63 2.65 -14.21
CA PHE A 84 -8.75 2.06 -13.21
C PHE A 84 -9.38 0.86 -12.48
N ASN A 85 -10.69 0.93 -12.26
CA ASN A 85 -11.46 -0.05 -11.48
C ASN A 85 -12.11 -1.18 -12.30
N GLN A 86 -12.02 -1.12 -13.63
CA GLN A 86 -12.65 -2.11 -14.49
C GLN A 86 -11.63 -3.14 -14.97
N ASP A 87 -12.06 -4.39 -15.08
CA ASP A 87 -11.18 -5.46 -15.55
C ASP A 87 -10.92 -5.37 -17.06
N PHE A 88 -9.71 -5.73 -17.45
CA PHE A 88 -9.33 -6.13 -18.79
C PHE A 88 -9.85 -7.54 -19.08
N VAL A 89 -10.15 -7.79 -20.35
CA VAL A 89 -10.60 -9.08 -20.86
C VAL A 89 -9.62 -9.59 -21.91
N PRO A 90 -9.51 -10.92 -22.11
CA PRO A 90 -8.65 -11.46 -23.15
C PRO A 90 -9.13 -11.01 -24.53
N ALA A 91 -8.17 -10.75 -25.41
CA ALA A 91 -8.46 -10.45 -26.81
C ALA A 91 -8.62 -11.74 -27.63
N PRO A 92 -9.49 -11.74 -28.67
CA PRO A 92 -10.41 -10.66 -29.03
C PRO A 92 -11.67 -10.66 -28.13
N ALA A 93 -12.18 -9.48 -27.78
CA ALA A 93 -13.48 -9.34 -27.12
C ALA A 93 -14.40 -8.39 -27.90
N THR A 94 -15.69 -8.34 -27.54
CA THR A 94 -16.64 -7.39 -28.15
C THR A 94 -16.38 -5.93 -27.76
N THR A 95 -15.43 -5.69 -26.86
CA THR A 95 -15.05 -4.38 -26.34
C THR A 95 -13.57 -4.11 -26.64
N ASP A 96 -13.29 -3.49 -27.78
CA ASP A 96 -11.94 -3.18 -28.28
C ASP A 96 -11.10 -2.28 -27.34
N THR A 97 -11.76 -1.58 -26.43
CA THR A 97 -11.08 -0.67 -25.50
C THR A 97 -10.53 -1.37 -24.26
N ARG A 98 -10.96 -2.61 -23.99
CA ARG A 98 -10.55 -3.38 -22.80
C ARG A 98 -10.08 -4.79 -23.12
N ASP A 99 -9.94 -5.12 -24.39
CA ASP A 99 -9.35 -6.38 -24.80
C ASP A 99 -7.83 -6.24 -24.88
N GLY A 100 -7.11 -7.22 -24.36
CA GLY A 100 -5.66 -7.13 -24.18
C GLY A 100 -5.14 -7.70 -22.88
N LEU A 101 -6.00 -8.34 -22.07
CA LEU A 101 -5.52 -9.18 -20.98
C LEU A 101 -4.66 -10.30 -21.55
N GLY A 102 -3.39 -10.34 -21.14
CA GLY A 102 -2.48 -11.42 -21.49
C GLY A 102 -2.92 -12.77 -20.91
N PRO A 103 -2.38 -13.88 -21.42
CA PRO A 103 -2.72 -15.23 -20.94
C PRO A 103 -2.16 -15.54 -19.54
N LEU A 104 -1.13 -14.81 -19.13
CA LEU A 104 -0.50 -14.83 -17.81
C LEU A 104 -0.52 -13.41 -17.25
N GLN A 105 -0.90 -13.26 -15.99
CA GLN A 105 -1.10 -11.96 -15.36
C GLN A 105 -1.07 -12.06 -13.83
N ASN A 106 -0.70 -10.97 -13.15
CA ASN A 106 -0.89 -10.85 -11.70
C ASN A 106 -2.25 -10.24 -11.30
N ALA A 107 -2.83 -9.40 -12.16
CA ALA A 107 -4.10 -8.73 -11.92
C ALA A 107 -4.82 -8.42 -13.23
N ARG A 108 -6.14 -8.19 -13.14
CA ARG A 108 -7.00 -7.89 -14.29
C ARG A 108 -7.40 -6.42 -14.38
N SER A 109 -7.11 -5.63 -13.36
CA SER A 109 -7.40 -4.19 -13.31
C SER A 109 -6.29 -3.49 -12.53
N CYS A 110 -6.17 -2.18 -12.73
CA CYS A 110 -5.21 -1.37 -11.99
C CYS A 110 -5.53 -1.40 -10.48
N SER A 111 -6.82 -1.25 -10.14
CA SER A 111 -7.31 -1.30 -8.76
C SER A 111 -7.16 -2.68 -8.12
N GLY A 112 -7.02 -3.75 -8.92
CA GLY A 112 -6.65 -5.06 -8.42
C GLY A 112 -5.39 -4.97 -7.58
N CYS A 113 -4.30 -4.43 -8.15
CA CYS A 113 -3.08 -4.22 -7.38
C CYS A 113 -3.14 -3.00 -6.46
N HIS A 114 -3.77 -1.91 -6.89
CA HIS A 114 -3.79 -0.63 -6.18
C HIS A 114 -5.17 -0.38 -5.53
N PHE A 115 -5.53 -1.22 -4.57
CA PHE A 115 -6.87 -1.22 -3.97
C PHE A 115 -7.23 0.15 -3.37
N LYS A 116 -8.34 0.73 -3.86
CA LYS A 116 -8.84 2.05 -3.45
C LYS A 116 -7.79 3.17 -3.56
N ASP A 117 -6.95 3.08 -4.59
CA ASP A 117 -5.83 4.00 -4.86
C ASP A 117 -4.78 4.03 -3.73
N GLY A 118 -4.90 3.10 -2.77
CA GLY A 118 -4.04 2.97 -1.62
C GLY A 118 -2.88 2.02 -1.86
N ARG A 119 -2.02 1.95 -0.86
CA ARG A 119 -0.95 0.94 -0.79
C ARG A 119 -1.61 -0.41 -0.49
N ALA A 120 -1.25 -1.42 -1.28
CA ALA A 120 -1.70 -2.78 -1.00
C ALA A 120 -1.19 -3.28 0.35
N ALA A 121 -1.85 -4.28 0.92
CA ALA A 121 -1.34 -5.00 2.07
C ALA A 121 -0.76 -6.33 1.59
N PRO A 122 0.40 -6.77 2.11
CA PRO A 122 0.82 -8.14 1.88
C PRO A 122 -0.18 -9.11 2.56
N PRO A 123 -0.32 -10.34 2.06
CA PRO A 123 -1.16 -11.36 2.69
C PRO A 123 -0.75 -11.55 4.17
N ALA A 124 -1.74 -11.69 5.06
CA ALA A 124 -1.47 -11.94 6.47
C ALA A 124 -1.21 -13.42 6.74
N THR A 125 -1.80 -14.31 5.93
CA THR A 125 -1.66 -15.77 5.99
C THR A 125 -1.40 -16.36 4.60
N PRO A 126 -0.89 -17.61 4.51
CA PRO A 126 -0.67 -18.29 3.22
C PRO A 126 -1.92 -18.46 2.35
N ASP A 127 -3.09 -18.53 2.98
CA ASP A 127 -4.38 -18.73 2.32
C ASP A 127 -5.02 -17.41 1.85
N ASP A 128 -4.48 -16.27 2.26
CA ASP A 128 -4.98 -14.96 1.84
C ASP A 128 -4.70 -14.71 0.36
N ASN A 129 -5.56 -13.90 -0.27
CA ASN A 129 -5.35 -13.45 -1.63
C ASN A 129 -4.04 -12.64 -1.74
N GLN A 130 -3.22 -12.96 -2.73
CA GLN A 130 -1.94 -12.30 -3.03
C GLN A 130 -2.12 -10.97 -3.79
N LEU A 131 -3.35 -10.61 -4.17
CA LEU A 131 -3.65 -9.44 -5.00
C LEU A 131 -3.05 -8.15 -4.42
N GLY A 132 -2.26 -7.44 -5.23
CA GLY A 132 -1.48 -6.26 -4.81
C GLY A 132 -0.06 -6.56 -4.31
N THR A 133 0.29 -7.84 -4.22
CA THR A 133 1.66 -8.32 -4.02
C THR A 133 2.16 -8.97 -5.31
N LEU A 134 3.45 -8.80 -5.61
CA LEU A 134 4.11 -9.53 -6.71
C LEU A 134 5.47 -10.04 -6.27
N VAL A 135 6.00 -11.04 -6.98
CA VAL A 135 7.32 -11.60 -6.73
C VAL A 135 8.22 -11.32 -7.93
N ARG A 136 9.28 -10.55 -7.70
CA ARG A 136 10.40 -10.42 -8.65
C ARG A 136 11.32 -11.62 -8.53
N LEU A 137 11.76 -12.11 -9.67
CA LEU A 137 12.69 -13.23 -9.79
C LEU A 137 13.99 -12.74 -10.43
N SER A 138 15.10 -13.27 -9.96
CA SER A 138 16.40 -13.06 -10.60
C SER A 138 17.35 -14.20 -10.28
N ILE A 139 18.44 -14.31 -11.02
CA ILE A 139 19.60 -15.13 -10.70
C ILE A 139 20.84 -14.24 -10.58
N PRO A 140 21.94 -14.70 -9.96
CA PRO A 140 23.17 -13.92 -9.86
C PRO A 140 23.67 -13.43 -11.22
N GLY A 141 24.02 -12.14 -11.28
CA GLY A 141 24.52 -11.48 -12.49
C GLY A 141 23.65 -10.31 -12.93
N THR A 142 24.02 -9.70 -14.05
CA THR A 142 23.30 -8.59 -14.67
C THR A 142 23.05 -8.89 -16.14
N ASN A 143 21.94 -8.39 -16.68
CA ASN A 143 21.67 -8.46 -18.10
C ASN A 143 22.50 -7.42 -18.88
N GLY A 144 22.42 -7.43 -20.21
CA GLY A 144 23.17 -6.52 -21.09
C GLY A 144 22.87 -5.02 -20.91
N HIS A 145 21.86 -4.67 -20.11
CA HIS A 145 21.46 -3.30 -19.79
C HIS A 145 21.73 -2.94 -18.32
N GLY A 146 22.45 -3.79 -17.57
CA GLY A 146 22.75 -3.56 -16.15
C GLY A 146 21.59 -3.86 -15.20
N GLY A 147 20.47 -4.39 -15.70
CA GLY A 147 19.35 -4.84 -14.88
C GLY A 147 19.55 -6.25 -14.32
N ALA A 148 18.61 -6.70 -13.49
CA ALA A 148 18.60 -8.06 -12.98
C ALA A 148 18.55 -9.09 -14.11
N LEU A 149 19.32 -10.17 -13.97
CA LEU A 149 19.23 -11.33 -14.85
C LEU A 149 18.06 -12.20 -14.37
N GLY A 150 17.03 -12.38 -15.21
CA GLY A 150 15.83 -13.15 -14.85
C GLY A 150 16.10 -14.65 -14.75
N ASP A 151 15.18 -15.37 -14.12
CA ASP A 151 15.09 -16.82 -14.21
C ASP A 151 14.91 -17.23 -15.70
N PRO A 152 15.59 -18.28 -16.17
CA PRO A 152 15.53 -18.69 -17.58
C PRO A 152 14.15 -19.23 -18.02
N VAL A 153 13.31 -19.68 -17.08
CA VAL A 153 11.95 -20.18 -17.35
C VAL A 153 10.92 -19.09 -17.06
N TYR A 154 11.05 -18.41 -15.92
CA TYR A 154 10.03 -17.50 -15.38
C TYR A 154 10.35 -16.01 -15.55
N GLY A 155 11.49 -15.68 -16.15
CA GLY A 155 11.90 -14.30 -16.38
C GLY A 155 12.13 -13.52 -15.08
N ILE A 156 11.68 -12.26 -15.05
CA ILE A 156 11.98 -11.32 -13.94
C ILE A 156 10.82 -11.13 -12.95
N GLN A 157 9.66 -11.73 -13.20
CA GLN A 157 8.46 -11.56 -12.40
C GLN A 157 7.53 -12.75 -12.57
N LEU A 158 7.18 -13.39 -11.45
CA LEU A 158 6.23 -14.50 -11.42
C LEU A 158 4.81 -14.01 -11.72
N GLN A 159 4.12 -14.66 -12.66
CA GLN A 159 2.71 -14.44 -12.98
C GLN A 159 1.84 -15.50 -12.28
N ASP A 160 1.15 -15.10 -11.21
CA ASP A 160 0.37 -15.99 -10.35
C ASP A 160 -1.08 -16.22 -10.82
N GLY A 161 -1.49 -15.57 -11.91
CA GLY A 161 -2.72 -15.81 -12.64
C GLY A 161 -2.48 -16.35 -14.05
N GLY A 162 -3.42 -17.17 -14.51
CA GLY A 162 -3.51 -17.63 -15.88
C GLY A 162 -4.96 -17.55 -16.38
N TYR A 163 -5.14 -17.54 -17.70
CA TYR A 163 -6.46 -17.50 -18.34
C TYR A 163 -6.75 -18.77 -19.16
N GLY A 164 -7.98 -19.29 -19.04
CA GLY A 164 -8.42 -20.49 -19.75
C GLY A 164 -7.61 -21.71 -19.33
N ASP A 165 -7.07 -22.43 -20.31
CA ASP A 165 -6.24 -23.62 -20.08
C ASP A 165 -4.74 -23.29 -19.88
N ILE A 166 -4.37 -22.00 -19.85
CA ILE A 166 -2.99 -21.59 -19.60
C ILE A 166 -2.72 -21.63 -18.08
N PRO A 167 -1.84 -22.53 -17.60
CA PRO A 167 -1.54 -22.60 -16.17
C PRO A 167 -0.80 -21.33 -15.73
N LYS A 168 -1.08 -20.84 -14.52
CA LYS A 168 -0.25 -19.81 -13.87
C LYS A 168 1.20 -20.28 -13.78
N GLU A 169 2.13 -19.35 -13.66
CA GLU A 169 3.55 -19.68 -13.51
C GLU A 169 3.87 -20.35 -12.17
N GLY A 170 3.15 -19.95 -11.11
CA GLY A 170 3.24 -20.55 -9.79
C GLY A 170 2.30 -19.86 -8.82
N ARG A 171 2.10 -20.44 -7.63
CA ARG A 171 1.41 -19.81 -6.51
C ARG A 171 2.44 -19.33 -5.48
N PRO A 172 2.67 -18.02 -5.33
CA PRO A 172 3.43 -17.51 -4.21
C PRO A 172 2.61 -17.62 -2.92
N THR A 173 3.22 -18.09 -1.84
CA THR A 173 2.65 -18.14 -0.49
C THR A 173 3.60 -17.44 0.49
N LEU A 174 3.02 -16.75 1.47
CA LEU A 174 3.76 -15.94 2.43
C LEU A 174 3.38 -16.36 3.85
N GLU A 175 4.37 -16.86 4.57
CA GLU A 175 4.29 -17.12 6.00
C GLU A 175 5.04 -16.05 6.78
N TRP A 176 4.57 -15.74 7.99
CA TRP A 176 5.21 -14.73 8.83
C TRP A 176 5.77 -15.38 10.09
N ARG A 177 7.06 -15.15 10.34
CA ARG A 177 7.71 -15.53 11.59
C ARG A 177 7.90 -14.31 12.47
N GLU A 178 7.53 -14.44 13.73
CA GLU A 178 7.83 -13.43 14.74
C GLU A 178 9.30 -13.51 15.17
N GLU A 179 9.94 -12.35 15.24
CA GLU A 179 11.31 -12.18 15.71
C GLU A 179 11.30 -11.20 16.88
N PRO A 180 11.48 -11.68 18.12
CA PRO A 180 11.55 -10.79 19.26
C PRO A 180 12.85 -10.00 19.24
N GLY A 181 12.79 -8.77 19.75
CA GLY A 181 13.94 -7.93 19.96
C GLY A 181 13.72 -6.96 21.11
N THR A 182 14.74 -6.17 21.40
CA THR A 182 14.72 -5.19 22.48
C THR A 182 15.37 -3.91 21.98
N TYR A 183 14.78 -2.76 22.29
CA TYR A 183 15.40 -1.46 22.08
C TYR A 183 16.56 -1.25 23.09
N ASP A 184 17.40 -0.24 22.86
CA ASP A 184 18.54 0.06 23.74
C ASP A 184 18.13 0.40 25.19
N ASP A 185 16.89 0.86 25.39
CA ASP A 185 16.32 1.17 26.71
C ASP A 185 15.74 -0.07 27.43
N GLY A 186 15.82 -1.26 26.84
CA GLY A 186 15.28 -2.49 27.39
C GLY A 186 13.81 -2.77 27.05
N THR A 187 13.12 -1.87 26.33
CA THR A 187 11.73 -2.07 25.92
C THR A 187 11.64 -3.18 24.86
N PRO A 188 10.80 -4.21 25.04
CA PRO A 188 10.67 -5.30 24.07
C PRO A 188 9.87 -4.88 22.84
N TYR A 189 10.19 -5.47 21.70
CA TYR A 189 9.40 -5.39 20.47
C TYR A 189 9.35 -6.75 19.76
N THR A 190 8.50 -6.86 18.76
CA THR A 190 8.42 -8.05 17.89
C THR A 190 8.33 -7.59 16.44
N LEU A 191 9.23 -8.10 15.61
CA LEU A 191 9.21 -7.91 14.16
C LEU A 191 8.55 -9.12 13.51
N ARG A 192 8.01 -8.91 12.30
CA ARG A 192 7.53 -9.99 11.45
C ARG A 192 8.48 -10.12 10.26
N ARG A 193 9.05 -11.31 10.08
CA ARG A 193 9.85 -11.67 8.89
C ARG A 193 9.01 -12.52 7.95
N PRO A 194 8.86 -12.15 6.67
CA PRO A 194 8.17 -12.97 5.69
C PRO A 194 9.07 -14.12 5.19
N THR A 195 8.49 -15.30 5.06
CA THR A 195 9.03 -16.45 4.35
C THR A 195 8.19 -16.67 3.11
N LEU A 196 8.79 -16.50 1.94
CA LEU A 196 8.15 -16.75 0.65
C LEU A 196 8.40 -18.19 0.23
N THR A 197 7.34 -18.88 -0.20
CA THR A 197 7.42 -20.15 -0.93
C THR A 197 6.69 -19.97 -2.27
N ILE A 198 7.17 -20.64 -3.33
CA ILE A 198 6.47 -20.70 -4.61
C ILE A 198 6.08 -22.15 -4.85
N GLU A 199 4.78 -22.39 -4.86
CA GLU A 199 4.16 -23.70 -5.03
C GLU A 199 3.57 -23.83 -6.44
N GLU A 200 3.18 -25.03 -6.85
CA GLU A 200 2.43 -25.27 -8.10
C GLU A 200 3.06 -24.62 -9.33
N LEU A 201 4.38 -24.77 -9.49
CA LEU A 201 5.11 -24.27 -10.65
C LEU A 201 4.55 -24.87 -11.95
N GLY A 202 4.16 -24.02 -12.88
CA GLY A 202 3.46 -24.41 -14.12
C GLY A 202 4.37 -24.84 -15.26
N TYR A 203 5.65 -24.45 -15.23
CA TYR A 203 6.55 -24.54 -16.39
C TYR A 203 7.89 -25.24 -16.10
N GLY A 204 7.97 -25.97 -14.98
CA GLY A 204 9.17 -26.67 -14.52
C GLY A 204 9.82 -26.00 -13.31
N ASP A 205 10.99 -26.50 -12.92
CA ASP A 205 11.66 -26.01 -11.71
C ASP A 205 12.25 -24.61 -11.92
N LEU A 206 12.24 -23.81 -10.84
CA LEU A 206 13.02 -22.57 -10.77
C LEU A 206 14.51 -22.87 -10.87
N HIS A 207 15.29 -21.90 -11.33
CA HIS A 207 16.74 -22.02 -11.34
C HIS A 207 17.28 -22.27 -9.91
N PRO A 208 18.27 -23.15 -9.70
CA PRO A 208 18.76 -23.50 -8.35
C PRO A 208 19.33 -22.32 -7.55
N SER A 209 19.68 -21.23 -8.24
CA SER A 209 20.18 -19.98 -7.63
C SER A 209 19.18 -18.84 -7.74
N VAL A 210 17.88 -19.13 -7.87
CA VAL A 210 16.84 -18.10 -7.92
C VAL A 210 16.88 -17.26 -6.64
N MET A 211 16.73 -15.96 -6.84
CA MET A 211 16.59 -14.94 -5.82
C MET A 211 15.21 -14.33 -6.00
N THR A 212 14.54 -14.05 -4.88
CA THR A 212 13.18 -13.56 -4.87
C THR A 212 13.08 -12.23 -4.14
N SER A 213 12.24 -11.32 -4.64
CA SER A 213 11.91 -10.08 -3.96
C SER A 213 10.40 -9.83 -4.03
N VAL A 214 9.76 -9.93 -2.87
CA VAL A 214 8.34 -9.61 -2.70
C VAL A 214 8.17 -8.09 -2.75
N ARG A 215 7.20 -7.62 -3.54
CA ARG A 215 6.87 -6.21 -3.71
C ARG A 215 5.39 -6.01 -3.47
N VAL A 216 5.04 -4.86 -2.90
CA VAL A 216 3.67 -4.45 -2.64
C VAL A 216 3.39 -3.21 -3.45
N ALA A 217 2.24 -3.18 -4.12
CA ALA A 217 1.82 -2.04 -4.93
C ALA A 217 1.76 -0.75 -4.08
N PRO A 218 2.40 0.35 -4.55
CA PRO A 218 2.32 1.64 -3.86
C PRO A 218 0.92 2.25 -3.98
N HIS A 219 0.67 3.30 -3.21
CA HIS A 219 -0.51 4.13 -3.39
C HIS A 219 -0.41 4.95 -4.70
N MET A 220 -1.56 5.32 -5.27
CA MET A 220 -1.66 6.02 -6.56
C MET A 220 -2.21 7.43 -6.39
N ILE A 221 -1.59 8.23 -5.52
CA ILE A 221 -2.05 9.58 -5.16
C ILE A 221 -1.34 10.70 -5.95
N GLY A 222 -0.50 10.32 -6.92
CA GLY A 222 0.43 11.24 -7.59
C GLY A 222 1.54 11.73 -6.65
N LEU A 223 2.38 12.64 -7.12
CA LEU A 223 3.40 13.30 -6.28
C LEU A 223 2.85 14.57 -5.60
N GLY A 224 1.64 14.99 -5.97
CA GLY A 224 0.93 16.09 -5.31
C GLY A 224 1.72 17.40 -5.33
N LEU A 225 1.87 18.05 -4.17
CA LEU A 225 2.61 19.30 -4.05
C LEU A 225 4.10 19.18 -4.42
N LEU A 226 4.67 17.97 -4.43
CA LEU A 226 6.05 17.75 -4.84
C LEU A 226 6.27 17.99 -6.35
N GLU A 227 5.23 17.83 -7.18
CA GLU A 227 5.31 18.15 -8.63
C GLU A 227 5.46 19.65 -8.88
N GLY A 228 5.05 20.49 -7.92
CA GLY A 228 5.17 21.93 -7.99
C GLY A 228 6.58 22.46 -7.68
N ILE A 229 7.50 21.60 -7.24
CA ILE A 229 8.88 21.97 -6.93
C ILE A 229 9.67 22.04 -8.25
N PRO A 230 10.27 23.19 -8.60
CA PRO A 230 11.10 23.30 -9.81
C PRO A 230 12.27 22.33 -9.79
N GLU A 231 12.61 21.76 -10.95
CA GLU A 231 13.89 21.07 -11.13
C GLU A 231 15.05 22.04 -10.92
N ALA A 232 16.11 21.58 -10.25
CA ALA A 232 17.28 22.39 -9.87
C ALA A 232 18.24 22.64 -11.04
#